data_AF-A0A524A3P9-F1
#
_entry.id   AF-A0A524A3P9-F1
#
_cell.length_a   1.000
_cell.length_b   1.000
_cell.length_c   1.000
_cell.angle_alpha   90.00
_cell.angle_beta   90.00
_cell.angle_gamma   90.00
#
_symmetry.space_group_name_H-M   'P 1'
#
loop_
_entity.id
_entity.type
_entity.pdbx_description
1 polymer ?
#
loop_
_entity_poly.entity_id
_entity_poly.type
_entity_poly.pdbx_seq_one_letter_code
_entity_poly.pdbx_strand_id
1 'polypeptide(L)' 'MEVKPWVVLYAIAFLFVVGCMYIIYDVTITGDPSNEWMIWVLFGLTIALVGGGFYMERDYKKRLSEESLGS' A
#
# COMPACT_ATOMS: atom_id res chain seq x y z
N MET A 1 -19.35 0.86 -11.74
CA MET A 1 -18.37 -0.03 -11.10
C MET A 1 -18.01 0.59 -9.77
N GLU A 2 -18.45 0.02 -8.65
CA GLU A 2 -18.09 0.53 -7.32
C GLU A 2 -16.63 0.13 -7.03
N VAL A 3 -15.74 1.11 -6.97
CA VAL A 3 -14.34 0.88 -6.62
C VAL A 3 -14.25 0.68 -5.12
N LYS A 4 -13.81 -0.51 -4.72
CA LYS A 4 -13.73 -0.87 -3.30
C LYS A 4 -12.57 -0.11 -2.64
N PRO A 5 -12.72 0.39 -1.41
CA PRO A 5 -11.73 1.28 -0.78
C PRO A 5 -10.34 0.64 -0.64
N TRP A 6 -10.26 -0.67 -0.41
CA TRP A 6 -8.97 -1.38 -0.37
C TRP A 6 -8.25 -1.43 -1.72
N VAL A 7 -8.98 -1.39 -2.85
CA VAL A 7 -8.37 -1.32 -4.19
C VAL A 7 -7.65 0.02 -4.35
N VAL A 8 -8.23 1.11 -3.84
CA VAL A 8 -7.58 2.43 -3.84
C VAL A 8 -6.34 2.41 -2.95
N LEU A 9 -6.41 1.79 -1.77
CA LEU A 9 -5.26 1.65 -0.88
C LEU A 9 -4.12 0.86 -1.53
N TYR A 10 -4.42 -0.24 -2.22
CA TYR A 10 -3.41 -1.01 -2.96
C TYR A 10 -2.84 -0.23 -4.15
N ALA A 11 -3.66 0.54 -4.86
CA ALA A 11 -3.17 1.40 -5.95
C ALA A 11 -2.22 2.50 -5.45
N ILE A 12 -2.55 3.14 -4.32
CA ILE A 12 -1.68 4.13 -3.68
C ILE A 12 -0.38 3.48 -3.17
N ALA A 13 -0.48 2.31 -2.53
CA ALA A 13 0.71 1.56 -2.10
C ALA A 13 1.62 1.21 -3.28
N PHE A 14 1.06 0.83 -4.43
CA PHE A 14 1.82 0.58 -5.65
C PHE A 14 2.58 1.83 -6.14
N LEU A 15 1.92 3.00 -6.14
CA LEU A 15 2.57 4.26 -6.50
C LEU A 15 3.74 4.59 -5.57
N PHE A 16 3.62 4.29 -4.27
CA PHE A 16 4.71 4.48 -3.32
C PHE A 16 5.90 3.55 -3.59
N VAL A 17 5.67 2.29 -3.98
CA VAL A 17 6.74 1.37 -4.40
C VAL A 17 7.48 1.90 -5.62
N VAL A 18 6.75 2.40 -6.62
CA VAL A 18 7.35 3.02 -7.81
C VAL A 18 8.16 4.26 -7.43
N GLY A 19 7.64 5.09 -6.52
CA GLY A 19 8.38 6.23 -5.97
C GLY A 19 9.67 5.82 -5.26
N CYS A 20 9.66 4.74 -4.47
CA CYS A 20 10.88 4.19 -3.86
C CYS A 20 11.91 3.77 -4.92
N MET A 21 11.48 3.08 -5.98
CA MET A 21 12.39 2.68 -7.06
C MET A 21 13.02 3.89 -7.75
N TYR A 22 12.25 4.97 -7.94
CA TYR A 22 12.76 6.22 -8.50
C TYR A 22 13.81 6.88 -7.58
N ILE A 23 13.56 6.96 -6.27
CA ILE A 23 14.51 7.55 -5.32
C ILE A 23 15.78 6.69 -5.22
N ILE A 24 15.66 5.36 -5.20
CA ILE A 24 16.81 4.45 -5.22
C ILE A 24 17.65 4.68 -6.48
N TYR A 25 16.99 4.79 -7.63
CA TYR A 25 17.65 5.07 -8.91
C TYR A 25 18.37 6.42 -8.87
N ASP A 26 17.72 7.48 -8.39
CA ASP A 26 18.32 8.80 -8.21
C ASP A 26 19.58 8.72 -7.34
N VAL A 27 19.47 8.21 -6.11
CA VAL A 27 20.60 8.03 -5.17
C VAL A 27 21.74 7.23 -5.80
N THR A 28 21.45 6.22 -6.61
CA THR A 28 22.47 5.40 -7.29
C THR A 28 23.26 6.21 -8.33
N ILE A 29 22.63 7.19 -8.99
CA ILE A 29 23.27 8.01 -10.02
C ILE A 29 23.96 9.22 -9.42
N THR A 30 23.32 9.93 -8.50
CA THR A 30 23.90 11.11 -7.83
C THR A 30 24.95 10.73 -6.80
N GLY A 31 24.90 9.50 -6.27
CA GLY A 31 25.81 9.04 -5.21
C GLY A 31 25.59 9.75 -3.87
N ASP A 32 24.49 10.49 -3.73
CA ASP A 32 24.16 11.26 -2.54
C ASP A 32 23.12 10.50 -1.69
N PRO A 33 23.51 9.94 -0.53
CA PRO A 33 22.61 9.17 0.34
C PRO A 33 21.69 10.07 1.18
N SER A 34 21.70 11.38 1.00
CA SER A 34 20.92 12.30 1.83
C SER A 34 19.39 12.07 1.76
N ASN A 35 18.91 11.36 0.74
CA ASN A 35 17.49 10.99 0.56
C ASN A 35 17.16 9.55 0.99
N GLU A 36 18.12 8.78 1.50
CA GLU A 36 17.91 7.36 1.84
C GLU A 36 16.85 7.16 2.94
N TRP A 37 16.75 8.11 3.89
CA TRP A 37 15.73 8.10 4.93
C TRP A 37 14.30 8.18 4.38
N MET A 38 14.09 8.85 3.23
CA MET A 38 12.77 8.93 2.59
C MET A 38 12.30 7.56 2.11
N ILE A 39 13.22 6.70 1.68
CA ILE A 39 12.90 5.33 1.25
C ILE A 39 12.30 4.55 2.42
N TRP A 40 12.90 4.65 3.62
CA TRP A 40 12.40 3.99 4.82
C TRP A 40 11.00 4.48 5.24
N VAL A 41 10.75 5.79 5.15
CA VAL A 41 9.43 6.37 5.44
C VAL A 41 8.39 5.85 4.45
N LEU A 42 8.69 5.88 3.15
CA LEU A 42 7.79 5.40 2.10
C LEU A 42 7.54 3.88 2.19
N PHE A 43 8.58 3.11 2.54
CA PHE A 43 8.46 1.67 2.76
C PHE A 43 7.54 1.36 3.94
N GLY A 44 7.71 2.05 5.07
CA GLY A 44 6.83 1.91 6.23
C GLY A 44 5.37 2.27 5.91
N LEU A 45 5.15 3.37 5.16
CA LEU A 45 3.83 3.77 4.68
C LEU A 45 3.20 2.72 3.77
N THR A 46 3.98 2.12 2.87
CA THR A 46 3.51 1.05 1.99
C THR A 46 3.02 -0.15 2.79
N ILE A 47 3.78 -0.58 3.80
CA ILE A 47 3.37 -1.67 4.70
C ILE A 47 2.07 -1.32 5.42
N ALA A 48 1.95 -0.10 5.95
CA ALA A 48 0.75 0.34 6.65
C ALA A 48 -0.48 0.35 5.74
N LEU A 49 -0.34 0.82 4.49
CA LEU A 49 -1.41 0.86 3.50
C LEU A 49 -1.85 -0.54 3.06
N VAL A 50 -0.89 -1.44 2.80
CA VAL A 50 -1.16 -2.83 2.43
C VAL A 50 -1.83 -3.56 3.60
N GLY A 51 -1.33 -3.39 4.83
CA GLY A 51 -1.92 -3.96 6.04
C GLY A 51 -3.33 -3.45 6.31
N GLY A 52 -3.56 -2.14 6.16
CA GLY A 52 -4.88 -1.52 6.28
C GLY A 52 -5.85 -2.01 5.21
N GLY A 53 -5.41 -2.13 3.95
CA GLY A 53 -6.18 -2.70 2.86
C GLY A 53 -6.59 -4.15 3.13
N PHE A 54 -5.64 -4.98 3.62
CA PHE A 54 -5.90 -6.38 3.95
C PHE A 54 -6.90 -6.51 5.11
N TYR A 55 -6.80 -5.67 6.14
CA TYR A 55 -7.75 -5.67 7.26
C TYR A 55 -9.17 -5.32 6.79
N MET A 56 -9.32 -4.28 5.96
CA MET A 56 -10.63 -3.90 5.40
C MET A 56 -11.20 -5.00 4.49
N GLU A 57 -10.36 -5.60 3.66
CA GLU A 57 -10.78 -6.71 2.78
C GLU A 57 -11.25 -7.91 3.60
N ARG A 58 -10.55 -8.23 4.69
CA ARG A 58 -10.90 -9.35 5.59
C ARG A 58 -12.20 -9.08 6.34
N ASP A 59 -12.40 -7.87 6.86
CA ASP A 59 -13.65 -7.49 7.54
C ASP A 59 -14.84 -7.53 6.58
N TYR A 60 -14.66 -7.02 5.36
CA TYR A 60 -15.68 -7.06 4.31
C TYR A 60 -16.06 -8.50 3.93
N LYS A 61 -15.06 -9.37 3.69
CA LYS A 61 -15.30 -10.79 3.39
C LYS A 61 -16.00 -11.51 4.54
N LYS A 62 -15.67 -11.17 5.79
CA LYS A 62 -16.31 -11.73 6.98
C LYS A 62 -17.78 -11.35 7.06
N ARG A 63 -18.11 -10.05 6.92
CA ARG A 63 -19.49 -9.57 6.91
C ARG A 63 -20.33 -10.21 5.80
N LEU A 64 -19.76 -10.33 4.60
CA LEU A 64 -20.43 -10.97 3.47
C LEU A 64 -20.72 -12.45 3.75
N SER A 65 -19.78 -13.16 4.40
CA SER A 65 -19.97 -14.56 4.79
C SER A 65 -21.04 -14.72 5.87
N GLU A 66 -21.08 -13.83 6.87
CA GLU A 66 -22.10 -13.83 7.92
C GLU A 66 -23.50 -13.54 7.35
N GLU A 67 -23.60 -12.62 6.38
CA GLU A 67 -24.85 -12.31 5.70
C GLU A 67 -25.35 -13.48 4.83
N SER A 68 -24.43 -14.19 4.16
CA SER A 68 -24.77 -15.35 3.32
C SER A 68 -25.17 -16.62 4.09
N LEU A 69 -24.78 -16.73 5.36
CA LEU A 69 -25.13 -17.87 6.23
C LEU A 69 -26.40 -17.62 7.06
N GLY A 70 -26.92 -16.39 7.06
CA GLY A 70 -28.12 -15.99 7.79
C GLY A 70 -29.41 -15.94 6.97
N SER A 71 -29.35 -16.20 5.65
CA SER A 71 -30.51 -16.30 4.74
C SER A 71 -30.81 -17.75 4.36
#